data_AF-A0A957J3B4-F1
#
_entry.id   AF-A0A957J3B4-F1
#
_cell.length_a   1.000
_cell.length_b   1.000
_cell.length_c   1.000
_cell.angle_alpha   90.00
_cell.angle_beta   90.00
_cell.angle_gamma   90.00
#
_symmetry.space_group_name_H-M   'P 1'
#
loop_
_entity.id
_entity.type
_entity.pdbx_description
1 polymer ?
#
loop_
_entity_poly.entity_id
_entity_poly.type
_entity_poly.pdbx_seq_one_letter_code
_entity_poly.pdbx_strand_id
1 'polypeptide(L)'
;YGWHLFGLMLMTLFLISWHIFRVRRDGGISRAQPREASIHRDELVRREAIGALAVTILLVVIAMLFPPALGPTADFSHLPAEATAPWFFLWVQQLLRFGPPLLMGVLVPLLLLAALALLPYVVDRHTAGVGVWFNREGRAAQVLTLVIMAFVLGFILWGR
;
A
#
# COMPACT_ATOMS: atom_id res chain seq x y z
N TYR A 1 7.07 19.48 12.55
CA TYR A 1 6.17 19.72 11.40
C TYR A 1 6.91 19.86 10.06
N GLY A 2 8.07 20.53 9.99
CA GLY A 2 8.83 20.73 8.74
C GLY A 2 9.14 19.43 7.95
N TRP A 3 9.48 18.33 8.63
CA TRP A 3 9.66 17.03 7.96
C TRP A 3 8.40 16.50 7.27
N HIS A 4 7.21 16.70 7.85
CA HIS A 4 5.97 16.24 7.25
C HIS A 4 5.59 17.09 6.03
N LEU A 5 5.71 18.42 6.16
CA LEU A 5 5.37 19.35 5.09
C LEU A 5 6.37 19.36 3.93
N PHE A 6 7.66 19.34 4.22
CA PHE A 6 8.70 19.51 3.22
C PHE A 6 9.39 18.18 2.94
N GLY A 7 10.04 17.58 3.92
CA GLY A 7 10.88 16.40 3.69
C GLY A 7 10.11 15.22 3.07
N LEU A 8 9.10 14.71 3.76
CA LEU A 8 8.32 13.55 3.32
C LEU A 8 7.44 13.88 2.12
N MET A 9 6.80 15.06 2.09
CA MET A 9 5.91 15.44 0.99
C MET A 9 6.68 15.64 -0.33
N LEU A 10 7.79 16.39 -0.33
CA LEU A 10 8.58 16.62 -1.54
C LEU A 10 9.20 15.31 -2.04
N MET A 11 9.69 14.46 -1.13
CA MET A 11 10.21 13.15 -1.49
C MET A 11 9.11 12.26 -2.11
N THR A 12 7.91 12.26 -1.53
CA THR A 12 6.77 11.50 -2.05
C THR A 12 6.35 12.01 -3.44
N LEU A 13 6.25 13.33 -3.62
CA LEU A 13 5.94 13.94 -4.91
C LEU A 13 6.98 13.59 -5.97
N PHE A 14 8.27 13.63 -5.61
CA PHE A 14 9.35 13.23 -6.49
C PHE A 14 9.23 11.76 -6.89
N LEU A 15 9.05 10.86 -5.92
CA LEU A 15 8.96 9.42 -6.17
C LEU A 15 7.72 9.04 -6.99
N ILE A 16 6.57 9.64 -6.72
CA ILE A 16 5.33 9.43 -7.51
C ILE A 16 5.53 9.96 -8.93
N SER A 17 6.09 11.16 -9.08
CA SER A 17 6.34 11.75 -10.40
C SER A 17 7.31 10.88 -11.22
N TRP A 18 8.40 10.42 -10.59
CA TRP A 18 9.35 9.47 -11.16
C TRP A 18 8.68 8.14 -11.52
N HIS A 19 7.86 7.59 -10.64
CA HIS A 19 7.11 6.36 -10.88
C HIS A 19 6.19 6.48 -12.10
N ILE A 20 5.38 7.55 -12.17
CA ILE A 20 4.48 7.81 -13.31
C ILE A 20 5.28 8.00 -14.60
N PHE A 21 6.37 8.76 -14.55
CA PHE A 21 7.28 8.91 -15.68
C PHE A 21 7.82 7.57 -16.17
N ARG A 22 8.32 6.72 -15.25
CA ARG A 22 8.82 5.37 -15.56
C ARG A 22 7.71 4.53 -16.21
N VAL A 23 6.53 4.43 -15.60
CA VAL A 23 5.41 3.65 -16.14
C VAL A 23 5.03 4.12 -17.54
N ARG A 24 5.03 5.44 -17.79
CA ARG A 24 4.77 6.00 -19.12
C ARG A 24 5.86 5.68 -20.13
N ARG A 25 7.13 5.70 -19.71
CA ARG A 25 8.28 5.41 -20.56
C ARG A 25 8.40 3.92 -20.90
N ASP A 26 8.07 3.06 -19.94
CA ASP A 26 8.01 1.60 -20.10
C ASP A 26 6.70 1.17 -20.81
N GLY A 27 5.74 2.09 -20.91
CA GLY A 27 4.52 1.96 -21.68
C GLY A 27 3.41 1.16 -21.00
N GLY A 28 3.45 1.06 -19.67
CA GLY A 28 2.49 0.36 -18.82
C GLY A 28 3.15 -0.69 -17.91
N ILE A 29 2.39 -1.18 -16.92
CA ILE A 29 2.87 -2.13 -15.90
C ILE A 29 2.75 -3.61 -16.31
N SER A 30 1.97 -3.94 -17.34
CA SER A 30 1.57 -5.32 -17.65
C SER A 30 1.68 -5.67 -19.14
N ARG A 31 2.78 -5.29 -19.81
CA ARG A 31 2.92 -5.51 -21.26
C ARG A 31 3.26 -6.96 -21.59
N ALA A 32 2.35 -7.66 -22.28
CA ALA A 32 2.62 -8.95 -22.90
C ALA A 32 2.23 -9.05 -24.39
N GLN A 33 1.43 -8.14 -24.95
CA GLN A 33 0.94 -8.22 -26.34
C GLN A 33 1.13 -6.91 -27.13
N PRO A 34 1.20 -6.98 -28.48
CA PRO A 34 1.24 -5.80 -29.34
C PRO A 34 -0.03 -4.96 -29.16
N ARG A 35 0.16 -3.64 -29.11
CA ARG A 35 -0.85 -2.61 -28.80
C ARG A 35 -2.17 -2.79 -29.57
N GLU A 36 -3.21 -3.25 -28.89
CA GLU A 36 -4.59 -2.90 -29.29
C GLU A 36 -4.76 -1.36 -29.18
N ALA A 37 -5.63 -0.82 -30.03
CA ALA A 37 -5.80 0.62 -30.25
C ALA A 37 -5.81 1.42 -28.93
N SER A 38 -4.91 2.40 -28.81
CA SER A 38 -4.84 3.23 -27.61
C SER A 38 -6.08 4.09 -27.49
N ILE A 39 -6.70 4.07 -26.30
CA ILE A 39 -7.77 4.98 -25.92
C ILE A 39 -7.31 6.43 -26.21
N HIS A 40 -8.19 7.21 -26.86
CA HIS A 40 -7.90 8.60 -27.19
C HIS A 40 -7.78 9.44 -25.90
N ARG A 41 -6.96 10.50 -25.91
CA ARG A 41 -6.56 11.21 -24.66
C ARG A 41 -7.75 11.85 -23.93
N ASP A 42 -8.67 12.42 -24.68
CA ASP A 42 -9.92 12.99 -24.19
C ASP A 42 -10.80 11.96 -23.49
N GLU A 43 -10.92 10.76 -24.07
CA GLU A 43 -11.65 9.63 -23.49
C GLU A 43 -11.01 9.20 -22.17
N LEU A 44 -9.68 9.07 -22.14
CA LEU A 44 -8.95 8.68 -20.93
C LEU A 44 -9.12 9.72 -19.82
N VAL A 45 -8.89 11.00 -20.13
CA VAL A 45 -9.04 12.10 -19.16
C VAL A 45 -10.47 12.15 -18.62
N ARG A 46 -11.48 11.98 -19.47
CA ARG A 46 -12.88 11.96 -19.04
C ARG A 46 -13.16 10.81 -18.06
N ARG A 47 -12.70 9.59 -18.38
CA ARG A 47 -12.89 8.42 -17.52
C ARG A 47 -12.17 8.59 -16.17
N GLU A 48 -10.93 9.03 -16.18
CA GLU A 48 -10.15 9.26 -14.95
C GLU A 48 -10.77 10.37 -14.09
N ALA A 49 -11.23 11.47 -14.69
CA ALA A 49 -11.89 12.56 -13.97
C ALA A 49 -13.21 12.12 -13.30
N ILE A 50 -14.05 11.35 -14.01
CA ILE A 50 -15.27 10.78 -13.44
C ILE A 50 -14.94 9.84 -12.28
N GLY A 51 -13.95 8.95 -12.45
CA GLY A 51 -13.51 8.04 -11.39
C GLY A 51 -12.98 8.79 -10.16
N ALA A 52 -12.13 9.79 -10.37
CA ALA A 52 -11.59 10.63 -9.28
C ALA A 52 -12.70 11.37 -8.54
N LEU A 53 -13.68 11.94 -9.25
CA LEU A 53 -14.82 12.61 -8.64
C LEU A 53 -15.69 11.63 -7.84
N ALA A 54 -16.00 10.45 -8.40
CA ALA A 54 -16.78 9.42 -7.72
C ALA A 54 -16.11 8.93 -6.43
N VAL A 55 -14.80 8.67 -6.47
CA VAL A 55 -14.02 8.29 -5.27
C VAL A 55 -13.98 9.43 -4.26
N THR A 56 -13.83 10.68 -4.70
CA THR A 56 -13.83 11.85 -3.81
C THR A 56 -15.18 11.98 -3.10
N ILE A 57 -16.29 11.87 -3.83
CA ILE A 57 -17.65 11.90 -3.26
C ILE A 57 -17.82 10.77 -2.25
N LEU A 58 -17.41 9.54 -2.60
CA LEU A 58 -17.47 8.39 -1.69
C LEU A 58 -16.69 8.63 -0.40
N LEU A 59 -15.47 9.14 -0.49
CA LEU A 59 -14.64 9.44 0.69
C LEU A 59 -15.24 10.55 1.56
N VAL A 60 -15.83 11.59 0.96
CA VAL A 60 -16.53 12.64 1.71
C VAL A 60 -17.76 12.09 2.42
N VAL A 61 -18.57 11.25 1.74
CA VAL A 61 -19.74 10.60 2.36
C VAL A 61 -19.31 9.71 3.52
N ILE A 62 -18.26 8.91 3.37
CA ILE A 62 -17.70 8.10 4.46
C ILE A 62 -17.26 8.98 5.63
N ALA A 63 -16.55 10.08 5.37
CA ALA A 63 -16.10 11.01 6.42
C ALA A 63 -17.27 11.69 7.16
N MET A 64 -18.38 11.96 6.46
CA MET A 64 -19.60 12.50 7.08
C MET A 64 -20.33 11.48 7.94
N LEU A 65 -20.37 10.21 7.51
CA LEU A 65 -21.02 9.12 8.24
C LEU A 65 -20.17 8.63 9.44
N PHE A 66 -18.85 8.71 9.32
CA PHE A 66 -17.89 8.25 10.32
C PHE A 66 -16.91 9.39 10.68
N PRO A 67 -17.36 10.41 11.44
CA PRO A 67 -16.50 11.51 11.83
C PRO A 67 -15.30 10.99 12.65
N PRO A 68 -14.09 11.56 12.46
CA PRO A 68 -12.92 11.09 13.17
C PRO A 68 -13.09 11.29 14.69
N ALA A 69 -12.81 10.24 15.46
CA ALA A 69 -12.71 10.35 16.91
C ALA A 69 -11.45 11.15 17.25
N LEU A 70 -11.60 12.46 17.50
CA LEU A 70 -10.51 13.31 17.96
C LEU A 70 -10.25 13.01 19.44
N GLY A 71 -9.04 12.55 19.78
CA GLY A 71 -8.61 12.36 21.15
C GLY A 71 -8.42 13.68 21.90
N PRO A 72 -8.28 13.64 23.24
CA PRO A 72 -7.94 14.81 24.02
C PRO A 72 -6.58 15.40 23.60
N THR A 73 -6.34 16.66 23.95
CA THR A 73 -5.01 17.27 23.81
C THR A 73 -3.96 16.41 24.51
N ALA A 74 -2.77 16.30 23.92
CA ALA A 74 -1.70 15.49 24.48
C ALA A 74 -1.36 15.94 25.92
N ASP A 75 -1.54 15.04 26.88
CA ASP A 75 -1.07 15.18 28.25
C ASP A 75 0.19 14.33 28.41
N PHE A 76 1.32 14.97 28.74
CA PHE A 76 2.59 14.29 28.98
C PHE A 76 2.77 13.84 30.43
N SER A 77 1.88 14.27 31.34
CA SER A 77 1.91 13.89 32.75
C SER A 77 1.21 12.54 33.02
N HIS A 78 0.24 12.17 32.17
CA HIS A 78 -0.46 10.90 32.24
C HIS A 78 -0.41 10.19 30.88
N LEU A 79 0.20 9.01 30.84
CA LEU A 79 0.16 8.16 29.65
C LEU A 79 -1.24 7.54 29.52
N PRO A 80 -1.84 7.52 28.32
CA PRO A 80 -3.10 6.83 28.10
C PRO A 80 -2.96 5.34 28.42
N ALA A 81 -3.99 4.76 29.04
CA ALA A 81 -3.99 3.36 29.46
C ALA A 81 -3.84 2.40 28.26
N GLU A 82 -4.39 2.76 27.10
CA GLU A 82 -4.22 2.05 25.84
C GLU A 82 -3.93 3.04 24.71
N ALA A 83 -2.75 2.89 24.08
CA ALA A 83 -2.39 3.62 22.88
C ALA A 83 -2.70 2.76 21.65
N THR A 84 -3.60 3.21 20.79
CA THR A 84 -3.99 2.49 19.56
C THR A 84 -3.38 3.16 18.34
N ALA A 85 -2.64 2.40 17.55
CA ALA A 85 -2.07 2.86 16.30
C ALA A 85 -3.18 3.00 15.22
N PRO A 86 -2.95 3.80 14.17
CA PRO A 86 -3.81 3.81 12.99
C PRO A 86 -4.00 2.39 12.43
N TRP A 87 -5.18 2.11 11.85
CA TRP A 87 -5.60 0.76 11.48
C TRP A 87 -4.59 -0.02 10.60
N PHE A 88 -3.87 0.68 9.73
CA PHE A 88 -2.86 0.10 8.83
C PHE A 88 -1.54 -0.28 9.55
N PHE A 89 -1.33 0.19 10.78
CA PHE A 89 -0.22 -0.20 11.66
C PHE A 89 -0.62 -1.18 12.76
N LEU A 90 -1.90 -1.54 12.88
CA LEU A 90 -2.36 -2.43 13.96
C LEU A 90 -1.64 -3.76 13.95
N TRP A 91 -1.33 -4.35 12.79
CA TRP A 91 -0.62 -5.62 12.75
C TRP A 91 0.78 -5.54 13.37
N VAL A 92 1.50 -4.43 13.19
CA VAL A 92 2.81 -4.21 13.83
C VAL A 92 2.62 -4.02 15.33
N GLN A 93 1.62 -3.23 15.73
CA GLN A 93 1.29 -3.05 17.14
C GLN A 93 0.98 -4.38 17.84
N GLN A 94 0.22 -5.27 17.18
CA GLN A 94 -0.08 -6.60 17.74
C GLN A 94 1.17 -7.48 17.77
N LEU A 95 2.01 -7.43 16.73
CA LEU A 95 3.26 -8.20 16.69
C LEU A 95 4.21 -7.82 17.84
N LEU A 96 4.24 -6.55 18.25
CA LEU A 96 5.03 -6.08 19.40
C LEU A 96 4.68 -6.77 20.74
N ARG A 97 3.50 -7.41 20.85
CA ARG A 97 3.10 -8.16 22.06
C ARG A 97 3.84 -9.49 22.21
N PHE A 98 4.49 -9.98 21.15
CA PHE A 98 5.06 -11.33 21.09
C PHE A 98 6.57 -11.39 21.28
N GLY A 99 7.25 -10.25 21.44
CA GLY A 99 8.70 -10.27 21.62
C GLY A 99 9.37 -8.90 21.66
N PRO A 100 10.72 -8.87 21.57
CA PRO A 100 11.49 -7.63 21.65
C PRO A 100 11.06 -6.62 20.58
N PRO A 101 10.94 -5.32 20.92
CA PRO A 101 10.43 -4.30 20.00
C PRO A 101 11.23 -4.16 18.70
N LEU A 102 12.56 -4.32 18.76
CA LEU A 102 13.40 -4.27 17.57
C LEU A 102 13.09 -5.42 16.59
N LEU A 103 12.88 -6.63 17.11
CA LEU A 103 12.59 -7.80 16.28
C LEU A 103 11.19 -7.71 15.67
N MET A 104 10.20 -7.44 16.52
CA MET A 104 8.79 -7.46 16.12
C MET A 104 8.35 -6.19 15.39
N GLY A 105 8.82 -5.02 15.83
CA GLY A 105 8.42 -3.73 15.27
C GLY A 105 9.23 -3.28 14.05
N VAL A 106 10.44 -3.80 13.87
CA VAL A 106 11.35 -3.36 12.81
C VAL A 106 11.77 -4.51 11.91
N LEU A 107 12.42 -5.54 12.46
CA LEU A 107 13.02 -6.59 11.64
C LEU A 107 11.97 -7.39 10.86
N VAL A 108 10.91 -7.86 11.51
CA VAL A 108 9.85 -8.63 10.83
C VAL A 108 9.17 -7.82 9.73
N PRO A 109 8.68 -6.58 9.96
CA PRO A 109 8.13 -5.75 8.89
C PRO A 109 9.10 -5.52 7.72
N LEU A 110 10.37 -5.23 8.01
CA LEU A 110 11.38 -5.02 6.97
C LEU A 110 11.64 -6.30 6.16
N LEU A 111 11.67 -7.47 6.80
CA LEU A 111 11.82 -8.76 6.11
C LEU A 111 10.62 -9.06 5.20
N LEU A 112 9.40 -8.77 5.64
CA LEU A 112 8.20 -8.93 4.79
C LEU A 112 8.23 -7.99 3.58
N LEU A 113 8.60 -6.72 3.79
CA LEU A 113 8.76 -5.75 2.69
C LEU A 113 9.89 -6.16 1.73
N ALA A 114 11.02 -6.63 2.27
CA ALA A 114 12.13 -7.12 1.45
C ALA A 114 11.72 -8.36 0.63
N ALA A 115 10.97 -9.29 1.22
CA ALA A 115 10.44 -10.45 0.51
C ALA A 115 9.54 -10.03 -0.67
N LEU A 116 8.65 -9.05 -0.47
CA LEU A 116 7.82 -8.49 -1.54
C LEU A 116 8.64 -7.73 -2.61
N ALA A 117 9.63 -6.95 -2.19
CA ALA A 117 10.48 -6.19 -3.11
C ALA A 117 11.38 -7.08 -3.96
N LEU A 118 11.85 -8.20 -3.40
CA LEU A 118 12.72 -9.17 -4.08
C LEU A 118 11.95 -10.19 -4.92
N LEU A 119 10.63 -10.27 -4.75
CA LEU A 119 9.75 -11.23 -5.43
C LEU A 119 9.96 -11.28 -6.97
N PRO A 120 9.94 -10.17 -7.73
CA PRO A 120 10.16 -10.21 -9.18
C PRO A 120 11.61 -10.56 -9.59
N TYR A 121 12.57 -10.45 -8.67
CA TYR A 121 13.99 -10.69 -8.95
C TYR A 121 14.46 -12.08 -8.51
N VAL A 122 13.72 -12.76 -7.64
CA VAL A 122 14.12 -14.05 -7.06
C VAL A 122 13.13 -15.15 -7.41
N VAL A 123 11.83 -14.88 -7.32
CA VAL A 123 10.77 -15.90 -7.42
C VAL A 123 10.09 -15.85 -8.78
N ASP A 124 9.66 -14.67 -9.24
CA ASP A 124 8.90 -14.51 -10.48
C ASP A 124 9.72 -13.80 -11.57
N ARG A 125 10.73 -14.51 -12.07
CA ARG A 125 11.67 -13.99 -13.09
C ARG A 125 11.18 -14.22 -14.52
N HIS A 126 10.19 -15.08 -14.69
CA HIS A 126 9.75 -15.52 -16.01
C HIS A 126 8.78 -14.51 -16.61
N THR A 127 8.94 -14.21 -17.89
CA THR A 127 8.02 -13.34 -18.62
C THR A 127 6.73 -14.06 -19.07
N ALA A 128 6.64 -15.37 -18.81
CA ALA A 128 5.49 -16.18 -19.17
C ALA A 128 4.29 -15.85 -18.27
N GLY A 129 3.13 -15.57 -18.87
CA GLY A 129 1.91 -15.22 -18.15
C GLY A 129 1.86 -13.80 -17.60
N VAL A 130 2.82 -12.92 -17.96
CA VAL A 130 2.73 -11.48 -17.68
C VAL A 130 1.43 -10.93 -18.29
N GLY A 131 0.73 -10.08 -17.53
CA GLY A 131 -0.56 -9.51 -17.97
C GLY A 131 -1.75 -10.46 -17.93
N VAL A 132 -1.56 -11.74 -17.57
CA VAL A 132 -2.64 -12.69 -17.32
C VAL A 132 -2.88 -12.77 -15.82
N TRP A 133 -4.11 -12.47 -15.39
CA TRP A 133 -4.49 -12.60 -13.98
C TRP A 133 -4.39 -14.05 -13.52
N PHE A 134 -3.78 -14.27 -12.36
CA PHE A 134 -3.62 -15.59 -11.74
C PHE A 134 -2.95 -16.63 -12.67
N ASN A 135 -1.91 -16.19 -13.38
CA ASN A 135 -1.12 -17.06 -14.25
C ASN A 135 -0.49 -18.24 -13.47
N ARG A 136 -0.30 -19.37 -14.16
CA ARG A 136 0.21 -20.60 -13.52
C ARG A 136 1.69 -20.49 -13.17
N GLU A 137 2.42 -19.66 -13.89
CA GLU A 137 3.86 -19.45 -13.83
C GLU A 137 4.25 -18.59 -12.63
N GLY A 138 3.45 -17.56 -12.31
CA GLY A 138 3.63 -16.69 -11.14
C GLY A 138 3.02 -17.24 -9.83
N ARG A 139 2.62 -18.51 -9.79
CA ARG A 139 1.83 -19.07 -8.68
C ARG A 139 2.57 -19.03 -7.34
N ALA A 140 3.89 -19.23 -7.34
CA ALA A 140 4.71 -19.13 -6.15
C ALA A 140 4.70 -17.70 -5.57
N ALA A 141 4.82 -16.69 -6.44
CA ALA A 141 4.71 -15.29 -6.08
C ALA A 141 3.32 -14.91 -5.56
N GLN A 142 2.26 -15.41 -6.21
CA GLN A 142 0.88 -15.21 -5.77
C GLN A 142 0.64 -15.82 -4.38
N VAL A 143 1.04 -17.07 -4.16
CA VAL A 143 0.89 -17.75 -2.86
C VAL A 143 1.68 -17.01 -1.77
N LEU A 144 2.94 -16.63 -2.04
CA LEU A 144 3.75 -15.87 -1.09
C LEU A 144 3.08 -14.54 -0.71
N THR A 145 2.61 -13.79 -1.71
CA THR A 145 1.92 -12.52 -1.49
C THR A 145 0.65 -12.72 -0.67
N LEU A 146 -0.15 -13.74 -0.99
CA LEU A 146 -1.36 -14.08 -0.25
C LEU A 146 -1.08 -14.50 1.19
N VAL A 147 -0.02 -15.28 1.43
CA VAL A 147 0.40 -15.65 2.78
C VAL A 147 0.82 -14.42 3.59
N ILE A 148 1.59 -13.50 3.00
CA ILE A 148 1.98 -12.25 3.66
C ILE A 148 0.74 -11.39 3.95
N MET A 149 -0.19 -11.27 3.00
CA MET A 149 -1.44 -10.54 3.20
C MET A 149 -2.30 -11.19 4.30
N ALA A 150 -2.44 -12.52 4.31
CA ALA A 150 -3.18 -13.25 5.33
C ALA A 150 -2.55 -13.10 6.72
N PHE A 151 -1.21 -13.10 6.80
CA PHE A 151 -0.49 -12.79 8.02
C PHE A 151 -0.82 -11.39 8.53
N VAL A 152 -0.65 -10.35 7.70
CA VAL A 152 -0.93 -8.96 8.07
C VAL A 152 -2.40 -8.80 8.49
N LEU A 153 -3.34 -9.28 7.68
CA LEU A 153 -4.77 -9.21 7.98
C LEU A 153 -5.12 -9.99 9.25
N GLY A 154 -4.54 -11.17 9.45
CA GLY A 154 -4.71 -11.97 10.66
C GLY A 154 -4.36 -11.17 11.91
N PHE A 155 -3.22 -10.48 11.91
CA PHE A 155 -2.83 -9.61 13.02
C PHE A 155 -3.71 -8.34 13.14
N ILE A 156 -4.19 -7.74 12.04
CA ILE A 156 -5.14 -6.62 12.10
C ILE A 156 -6.48 -7.04 12.75
N LEU A 157 -6.96 -8.24 12.42
CA LEU A 157 -8.26 -8.74 12.88
C LEU A 157 -8.19 -9.35 14.28
N TRP A 158 -7.07 -9.99 14.63
CA TRP A 158 -6.85 -10.57 15.97
C TRP A 158 -6.86 -9.51 17.07
N GLY A 159 -6.32 -8.33 16.78
CA GLY A 159 -6.15 -7.25 17.75
C GLY A 159 -7.42 -6.50 18.16
N ARG A 160 -8.61 -7.00 17.78
CA ARG A 160 -9.91 -6.39 18.03
C ARG A 160 -10.68 -7.15 19.09
#